data_AF-A0A2U1QNZ3-F1
#
_entry.id   AF-A0A2U1QNZ3-F1
#
_cell.length_a   1.000
_cell.length_b   1.000
_cell.length_c   1.000
_cell.angle_alpha   90.00
_cell.angle_beta   90.00
_cell.angle_gamma   90.00
#
_symmetry.space_group_name_H-M   'P 1'
#
loop_
_entity.id
_entity.type
_entity.pdbx_description
1 polymer ?
#
loop_
_entity_poly.entity_id
_entity_poly.type
_entity_poly.pdbx_seq_one_letter_code
_entity_poly.pdbx_strand_id
1 'polypeptide(L)'
;MATAPSNYALSRTPNFQELRKAAGSDDLQDSLRLLFAQQNTENDGLLMVWGQQRDALVQKIQKMENLIEEGEGFLPFHAFGELNLEMMKESLESDKKILAALIGLIDVACEAKKEKDFHLLLVE
;
A
#
# COMPACT_ATOMS: atom_id res chain seq x y z
N MET A 1 22.20 8.87 43.46
CA MET A 1 21.92 10.12 42.71
C MET A 1 22.38 9.88 41.28
N ALA A 2 21.50 10.02 40.29
CA ALA A 2 21.91 9.89 38.89
C ALA A 2 22.73 11.13 38.49
N THR A 3 23.93 10.91 37.96
CA THR A 3 24.84 11.96 37.53
C THR A 3 24.24 12.71 36.35
N ALA A 4 24.24 14.05 36.40
CA ALA A 4 23.74 14.86 35.30
C ALA A 4 24.52 14.56 33.99
N PRO A 5 23.84 14.41 32.84
CA PRO A 5 24.51 14.10 31.59
C PRO A 5 25.44 15.25 31.17
N SER A 6 26.60 14.90 30.62
CA SER A 6 27.59 15.88 30.16
C SER A 6 27.08 16.68 28.96
N ASN A 7 27.60 17.90 28.75
CA ASN A 7 27.28 18.71 27.56
C ASN A 7 27.58 17.99 26.23
N TYR A 8 28.51 17.04 26.24
CA TYR A 8 28.83 16.19 25.09
C TYR A 8 27.75 15.12 24.84
N ALA A 9 27.17 14.56 25.89
CA ALA A 9 26.06 13.62 25.78
C ALA A 9 24.80 14.35 25.28
N LEU A 10 24.49 15.52 25.84
CA LEU A 10 23.33 16.34 25.45
C LEU A 10 23.36 16.78 23.98
N SER A 11 24.54 17.11 23.43
CA SER A 11 24.67 17.50 22.02
C SER A 11 24.57 16.33 21.03
N ARG A 12 24.62 15.09 21.52
CA ARG A 12 24.43 13.86 20.73
C ARG A 12 23.11 13.15 21.00
N THR A 13 22.35 13.57 22.02
CA THR A 13 21.02 13.01 22.28
C THR A 13 20.08 13.46 21.16
N PRO A 14 19.44 12.53 20.43
CA PRO A 14 18.45 12.91 19.44
C PRO A 14 17.30 13.67 20.11
N ASN A 15 16.94 14.82 19.56
CA ASN A 15 15.88 15.67 20.11
C ASN A 15 14.52 15.23 19.57
N PHE A 16 13.79 14.43 20.35
CA PHE A 16 12.45 13.94 20.01
C PHE A 16 11.32 14.86 20.54
N GLN A 17 11.57 16.16 20.72
CA GLN A 17 10.61 17.08 21.33
C GLN A 17 9.24 17.10 20.63
N GLU A 18 9.19 17.02 19.31
CA GLU A 18 7.92 16.97 18.57
C GLU A 18 7.15 15.68 18.84
N LEU A 19 7.87 14.55 18.88
CA LEU A 19 7.33 13.23 19.19
C LEU A 19 6.81 13.13 20.62
N ARG A 20 7.55 13.67 21.59
CA ARG A 20 7.11 13.77 23.00
C ARG A 20 5.85 14.61 23.15
N LYS A 21 5.80 15.76 22.46
CA LYS A 21 4.60 16.60 22.42
C LYS A 21 3.41 15.87 21.81
N ALA A 22 3.61 15.16 20.71
CA ALA A 22 2.57 14.37 20.06
C ALA A 22 2.07 13.21 20.94
N ALA A 23 2.98 12.56 21.68
CA ALA A 23 2.66 11.49 22.62
C ALA A 23 2.08 11.99 23.95
N GLY A 24 2.23 13.27 24.27
CA GLY A 24 1.88 13.81 25.60
C GLY A 24 2.70 13.18 26.73
N SER A 25 3.85 12.59 26.42
CA SER A 25 4.71 11.87 27.36
C SER A 25 6.17 12.31 27.19
N ASP A 26 6.86 12.52 28.30
CA ASP A 26 8.32 12.73 28.31
C ASP A 26 9.10 11.42 28.17
N ASP A 27 8.39 10.28 28.27
CA ASP A 27 8.94 8.96 28.05
C ASP A 27 9.22 8.72 26.55
N LEU A 28 10.43 8.24 26.27
CA LEU A 28 10.88 8.01 24.90
C LEU A 28 10.21 6.78 24.29
N GLN A 29 9.89 5.76 25.09
CA GLN A 29 9.23 4.54 24.63
C GLN A 29 7.80 4.85 24.19
N ASP A 30 7.05 5.63 24.97
CA ASP A 30 5.71 6.12 24.58
C ASP A 30 5.74 6.89 23.26
N SER A 31 6.76 7.76 23.11
CA SER A 31 6.97 8.55 21.89
C SER A 31 7.22 7.67 20.66
N LEU A 32 8.10 6.68 20.78
CA LEU A 32 8.41 5.73 19.70
C LEU A 32 7.23 4.82 19.39
N ARG A 33 6.49 4.37 20.43
CA ARG A 33 5.29 3.55 20.25
C ARG A 33 4.24 4.28 19.44
N LEU A 34 3.99 5.56 19.75
CA LEU A 34 3.07 6.38 18.96
C LEU A 34 3.48 6.46 17.49
N LEU A 35 4.77 6.71 17.22
CA LEU A 35 5.29 6.79 15.85
C LEU A 35 5.02 5.52 15.06
N PHE A 36 5.41 4.36 15.61
CA PHE A 36 5.25 3.09 14.93
C PHE A 36 3.78 2.69 14.79
N ALA A 37 2.93 3.00 15.78
CA ALA A 37 1.50 2.74 15.72
C ALA A 37 0.83 3.57 14.61
N GLN A 38 1.22 4.84 14.46
CA GLN A 38 0.72 5.70 13.40
C GLN A 38 1.15 5.18 12.02
N GLN A 39 2.44 4.87 11.83
CA GLN A 39 2.94 4.31 10.58
C GLN A 39 2.26 2.99 10.20
N ASN A 40 1.94 2.15 11.19
CA ASN A 40 1.23 0.90 10.95
C ASN A 40 -0.22 1.15 10.55
N THR A 41 -0.90 2.08 11.22
CA THR A 41 -2.28 2.47 10.90
C THR A 41 -2.39 3.08 9.50
N GLU A 42 -1.43 3.91 9.10
CA GLU A 42 -1.36 4.47 7.75
C GLU A 42 -1.20 3.38 6.69
N ASN A 43 -0.35 2.39 6.95
CA ASN A 43 -0.15 1.25 6.06
C ASN A 43 -1.43 0.38 5.95
N ASP A 44 -2.17 0.20 7.05
CA ASP A 44 -3.45 -0.51 7.05
C ASP A 44 -4.52 0.21 6.23
N GLY A 45 -4.58 1.53 6.33
CA GLY A 45 -5.45 2.36 5.50
C GLY A 45 -5.13 2.20 4.00
N LEU A 46 -3.84 2.20 3.63
CA LEU A 46 -3.40 2.00 2.25
C LEU A 46 -3.76 0.60 1.73
N LEU A 47 -3.47 -0.44 2.51
CA LEU A 47 -3.81 -1.83 2.17
C LEU A 47 -5.30 -2.02 1.94
N MET A 48 -6.15 -1.39 2.75
CA MET A 48 -7.60 -1.44 2.58
C MET A 48 -8.03 -0.83 1.25
N VAL A 49 -7.56 0.38 0.94
CA VAL A 49 -7.91 1.09 -0.30
C VAL A 49 -7.41 0.34 -1.53
N TRP A 50 -6.16 -0.10 -1.53
CA TRP A 50 -5.59 -0.87 -2.64
C TRP A 50 -6.27 -2.23 -2.81
N GLY A 51 -6.66 -2.89 -1.72
CA GLY A 51 -7.47 -4.10 -1.76
C GLY A 51 -8.80 -3.90 -2.50
N GLN A 52 -9.53 -2.82 -2.19
CA GLN A 52 -10.77 -2.47 -2.87
C GLN A 52 -10.54 -2.16 -4.36
N GLN A 53 -9.49 -1.41 -4.69
CA GLN A 53 -9.14 -1.10 -6.08
C GLN A 53 -8.78 -2.35 -6.89
N ARG A 54 -8.04 -3.29 -6.28
CA ARG A 54 -7.72 -4.60 -6.87
C ARG A 54 -9.00 -5.37 -7.19
N ASP A 55 -9.91 -5.48 -6.23
CA ASP A 55 -11.14 -6.25 -6.41
C ASP A 55 -12.03 -5.64 -7.51
N ALA A 56 -12.13 -4.31 -7.56
CA ALA A 56 -12.84 -3.61 -8.63
C ALA A 56 -12.20 -3.84 -10.00
N LEU A 57 -10.86 -3.83 -10.08
CA LEU A 57 -10.13 -4.06 -11.33
C LEU A 57 -10.25 -5.51 -11.82
N VAL A 58 -10.22 -6.49 -10.91
CA VAL A 58 -10.49 -7.90 -11.23
C VAL A 58 -11.88 -8.07 -11.84
N GLN A 59 -12.90 -7.45 -11.25
CA GLN A 59 -14.26 -7.50 -11.81
C GLN A 59 -14.36 -6.82 -13.18
N LYS A 60 -13.65 -5.70 -13.40
CA LYS A 60 -13.60 -5.03 -14.70
C LYS A 60 -12.96 -5.93 -15.77
N ILE A 61 -11.82 -6.54 -15.45
CA ILE A 61 -11.10 -7.47 -16.32
C ILE A 61 -12.01 -8.64 -16.71
N GLN A 62 -12.65 -9.28 -15.74
CA GLN A 62 -13.53 -10.42 -16.00
C GLN A 62 -14.72 -10.06 -16.89
N LYS A 63 -15.32 -8.88 -16.70
CA LYS A 63 -16.38 -8.39 -17.60
C LYS A 63 -15.87 -8.16 -19.01
N MET A 64 -14.66 -7.62 -19.16
CA MET A 64 -14.08 -7.35 -20.47
C MET A 64 -13.66 -8.64 -21.20
N GLU A 65 -13.18 -9.65 -20.48
CA GLU A 65 -12.92 -10.99 -21.01
C GLU A 65 -14.18 -11.62 -21.58
N ASN A 66 -15.30 -11.59 -20.84
CA ASN A 66 -16.58 -12.12 -21.32
C ASN A 66 -17.07 -11.41 -22.59
N LEU A 67 -16.91 -10.08 -22.66
CA LEU A 67 -17.31 -9.30 -23.84
C LEU A 67 -16.44 -9.61 -25.07
N ILE A 68 -15.14 -9.86 -24.87
CA ILE A 68 -14.24 -10.25 -25.94
C ILE A 68 -14.61 -11.66 -26.44
N GLU A 69 -14.87 -12.61 -25.54
CA GLU A 69 -15.32 -13.96 -25.89
C GLU A 69 -16.62 -13.94 -26.69
N GLU A 70 -17.60 -13.12 -26.26
CA GLU A 70 -18.83 -12.90 -27.02
C GLU A 70 -18.54 -12.31 -28.41
N GLY A 71 -17.70 -11.27 -28.49
CA GLY A 71 -17.30 -10.66 -29.75
C GLY A 71 -16.63 -11.65 -30.72
N GLU A 72 -15.75 -12.52 -30.22
CA GLU A 72 -15.10 -13.57 -31.01
C GLU A 72 -16.10 -14.64 -31.49
N GLY A 73 -17.10 -14.97 -30.67
CA GLY A 73 -18.12 -15.97 -31.01
C GLY A 73 -19.17 -15.50 -32.03
N PHE A 74 -19.44 -14.19 -32.10
CA PHE A 74 -20.48 -13.63 -32.96
C PHE A 74 -20.01 -13.20 -34.36
N LEU A 75 -18.70 -13.05 -34.61
CA LEU A 75 -18.21 -12.34 -35.80
C LEU A 75 -17.57 -13.25 -36.87
N PRO A 76 -18.24 -13.35 -38.04
CA PRO A 76 -17.54 -13.20 -39.31
C PRO A 76 -18.04 -11.95 -40.05
N PHE A 77 -18.01 -10.74 -39.44
CA PHE A 77 -18.56 -9.54 -40.12
C PHE A 77 -17.86 -8.21 -39.82
N HIS A 78 -17.28 -7.64 -40.89
CA HIS A 78 -16.87 -6.24 -41.11
C HIS A 78 -15.62 -5.73 -40.36
N ALA A 79 -14.66 -5.19 -41.11
CA ALA A 79 -13.36 -4.69 -40.64
C ALA A 79 -13.43 -3.71 -39.45
N PHE A 80 -14.57 -3.03 -39.26
CA PHE A 80 -14.79 -2.13 -38.13
C PHE A 80 -15.05 -2.89 -36.81
N GLY A 81 -15.68 -4.08 -36.87
CA GLY A 81 -15.86 -4.96 -35.71
C GLY A 81 -14.56 -5.61 -35.27
N GLU A 82 -13.72 -6.02 -36.23
CA GLU A 82 -12.37 -6.56 -35.95
C GLU A 82 -11.47 -5.52 -35.27
N LEU A 83 -11.46 -4.28 -35.76
CA LEU A 83 -10.67 -3.20 -35.17
C LEU A 83 -11.09 -2.90 -33.72
N ASN A 84 -12.40 -2.83 -33.46
CA ASN A 84 -12.91 -2.57 -32.11
C ASN A 84 -12.58 -3.72 -31.14
N LEU A 85 -12.65 -4.97 -31.61
CA LEU A 85 -12.30 -6.14 -30.81
C LEU A 85 -10.80 -6.15 -30.44
N GLU A 86 -9.93 -5.75 -31.39
CA GLU A 86 -8.50 -5.62 -31.12
C GLU A 86 -8.21 -4.52 -30.08
N MET A 87 -8.84 -3.35 -30.21
CA MET A 87 -8.72 -2.28 -29.21
C MET A 87 -9.18 -2.72 -27.82
N MET A 88 -10.23 -3.55 -27.73
CA MET A 88 -10.68 -4.13 -26.46
C MET A 88 -9.62 -5.08 -25.87
N LYS A 89 -8.97 -5.91 -26.68
CA LYS A 89 -7.87 -6.79 -26.25
C LYS A 89 -6.66 -6.00 -25.75
N GLU A 90 -6.27 -4.94 -26.46
CA GLU A 90 -5.19 -4.04 -26.04
C GLU A 90 -5.50 -3.35 -24.70
N SER A 91 -6.74 -2.89 -24.53
CA SER A 91 -7.22 -2.31 -23.26
C SER A 91 -7.20 -3.34 -22.13
N LEU A 92 -7.67 -4.56 -22.38
CA LEU A 92 -7.66 -5.65 -21.41
C LEU A 92 -6.24 -5.99 -20.95
N GLU A 93 -5.29 -6.06 -21.88
CA GLU A 93 -3.89 -6.34 -21.56
C GLU A 93 -3.27 -5.21 -20.71
N SER A 94 -3.64 -3.97 -20.99
CA SER A 94 -3.22 -2.82 -20.18
C SER A 94 -3.80 -2.90 -18.75
N ASP A 95 -5.10 -3.22 -18.62
CA ASP A 95 -5.74 -3.41 -17.31
C ASP A 95 -5.10 -4.56 -16.51
N LYS A 96 -4.74 -5.67 -17.17
CA LYS A 96 -4.02 -6.80 -16.53
C LYS A 96 -2.65 -6.39 -16.01
N LYS A 97 -1.91 -5.57 -16.76
CA LYS A 97 -0.61 -5.02 -16.31
C LYS A 97 -0.78 -4.09 -15.10
N ILE A 98 -1.81 -3.24 -15.10
CA ILE A 98 -2.12 -2.39 -13.95
C ILE A 98 -2.47 -3.24 -12.72
N LEU A 99 -3.26 -4.31 -12.89
CA LEU A 99 -3.59 -5.23 -11.81
C LEU A 99 -2.34 -5.90 -11.23
N ALA A 100 -1.45 -6.40 -12.09
CA ALA A 100 -0.20 -7.01 -11.65
C ALA A 100 0.68 -6.03 -10.85
N ALA A 101 0.79 -4.77 -11.31
CA ALA A 101 1.53 -3.74 -10.59
C ALA A 101 0.90 -3.42 -9.22
N LEU A 102 -0.43 -3.35 -9.14
CA LEU A 102 -1.15 -3.12 -7.89
C LEU A 102 -0.97 -4.28 -6.90
N ILE A 103 -0.99 -5.53 -7.38
CA ILE A 103 -0.71 -6.71 -6.55
C ILE A 103 0.71 -6.63 -5.98
N GLY A 104 1.71 -6.32 -6.81
CA GLY A 104 3.09 -6.15 -6.34
C GLY A 104 3.23 -5.04 -5.29
N LEU A 105 2.51 -3.93 -5.44
CA LEU A 105 2.48 -2.87 -4.44
C LEU A 105 1.87 -3.33 -3.11
N ILE A 106 0.77 -4.09 -3.17
CA ILE A 106 0.13 -4.68 -1.99
C ILE A 106 1.09 -5.65 -1.28
N ASP A 107 1.85 -6.46 -2.02
CA ASP A 107 2.82 -7.39 -1.45
C ASP A 107 3.92 -6.66 -0.68
N VAL A 108 4.50 -5.61 -1.27
CA VAL A 108 5.49 -4.73 -0.61
C VAL A 108 4.92 -4.11 0.66
N ALA A 109 3.67 -3.64 0.61
CA ALA A 109 3.01 -3.04 1.77
C ALA A 109 2.72 -4.08 2.87
N CYS A 110 2.41 -5.33 2.51
CA CYS A 110 2.27 -6.43 3.46
C CYS A 110 3.59 -6.78 4.15
N GLU A 111 4.71 -6.77 3.42
CA GLU A 111 6.05 -6.97 4.01
C GLU A 111 6.41 -5.83 4.97
N ALA A 112 6.18 -4.59 4.53
CA ALA A 112 6.39 -3.41 5.35
C ALA A 112 5.48 -3.38 6.60
N LYS A 113 4.31 -4.03 6.54
CA LYS A 113 3.43 -4.23 7.71
C LYS A 113 4.08 -5.18 8.71
N LYS A 114 4.53 -6.36 8.26
CA LYS A 114 5.19 -7.36 9.12
C LYS A 114 6.39 -6.78 9.86
N GLU A 115 7.18 -5.96 9.16
CA GLU A 115 8.30 -5.22 9.77
C GLU A 115 7.82 -4.26 10.88
N LYS A 116 6.78 -3.47 10.62
CA LYS A 116 6.23 -2.52 11.61
C LYS A 116 5.56 -3.22 12.80
N ASP A 117 4.86 -4.31 12.57
CA ASP A 117 4.29 -5.15 13.64
C ASP A 117 5.41 -5.67 14.55
N PHE A 118 6.55 -6.07 13.99
CA PHE A 118 7.73 -6.46 14.76
C PHE A 118 8.34 -5.29 15.54
N HIS A 119 8.42 -4.09 14.97
CA HIS A 119 8.88 -2.91 15.70
C HIS A 119 7.97 -2.56 16.88
N LEU A 120 6.65 -2.68 16.73
CA LEU A 120 5.72 -2.45 17.82
C LEU A 120 5.90 -3.44 18.97
N LEU A 121 6.17 -4.72 18.69
CA LEU A 121 6.46 -5.74 19.69
C LEU A 121 7.77 -5.47 20.46
N LEU A 122 8.77 -4.84 19.83
CA LEU A 122 10.04 -4.50 20.48
C LEU A 122 9.97 -3.23 21.34
N VAL A 123 8.96 -2.38 21.10
CA VAL A 123 8.73 -1.12 21.82
C VAL A 123 7.64 -1.29 22.89
N GLU A 124 7.05 -2.48 23.01
CA GLU A 124 6.09 -2.87 24.07
C GLU A 124 6.78 -3.11 25.43
#